data_AF-A0A060BNQ0-F1
#
_entry.id   AF-A0A060BNQ0-F1
#
_cell.length_a   1.000
_cell.length_b   1.000
_cell.length_c   1.000
_cell.angle_alpha   90.00
_cell.angle_beta   90.00
_cell.angle_gamma   90.00
#
_symmetry.space_group_name_H-M   'P 1'
#
loop_
_entity.id
_entity.type
_entity.pdbx_description
1 polymer ?
#
loop_
_entity_poly.entity_id
_entity_poly.type
_entity_poly.pdbx_seq_one_letter_code
_entity_poly.pdbx_strand_id
1 'polypeptide(L)'
;RDMSHAAADADSSVGARKGNLYDLTLTYGQDQVSSYVGLREIRLDGYQFLINGRSVFQRLVLDQGFYPDGIYTAPTANDLERDILLSQKAGFNGARLHERVFEPLYLYYCDLHGYLAWGEIKWIA
;
A
#
# COMPACT_ATOMS: atom_id res chain seq x y z
N ARG A 1 23.70 -13.52 10.00
CA ARG A 1 23.21 -14.84 10.45
C ARG A 1 21.95 -15.11 9.67
N ASP A 2 21.95 -16.26 9.03
CA ASP A 2 21.01 -16.76 8.03
C ASP A 2 19.54 -16.68 8.51
N MET A 3 18.65 -16.21 7.64
CA MET A 3 17.19 -16.35 7.80
C MET A 3 16.66 -16.92 6.48
N SER A 4 16.86 -18.22 6.32
CA SER A 4 16.12 -19.06 5.40
C SER A 4 14.63 -19.03 5.77
N HIS A 5 13.78 -18.46 4.92
CA HIS A 5 12.34 -18.65 4.97
C HIS A 5 11.87 -19.35 3.70
N ALA A 6 11.82 -20.68 3.76
CA ALA A 6 10.78 -21.48 3.11
C ALA A 6 9.68 -21.70 4.17
N ALA A 7 8.39 -21.75 3.87
CA ALA A 7 7.75 -22.43 2.75
C ALA A 7 6.43 -21.74 2.33
N ALA A 8 6.12 -21.80 1.04
CA ALA A 8 4.75 -21.80 0.56
C ALA A 8 4.41 -23.25 0.21
N ASP A 9 3.43 -23.84 0.90
CA ASP A 9 2.95 -25.18 0.63
C ASP A 9 2.14 -25.24 -0.68
N ALA A 10 2.16 -26.43 -1.28
CA ALA A 10 1.87 -26.73 -2.66
C ALA A 10 0.37 -26.67 -3.05
N ASP A 11 -0.17 -25.48 -3.30
CA ASP A 11 -1.24 -25.27 -4.31
C ASP A 11 -1.37 -23.80 -4.79
N SER A 12 -0.34 -22.98 -4.55
CA SER A 12 -0.35 -21.56 -4.95
C SER A 12 0.78 -21.27 -5.93
N SER A 13 0.43 -20.93 -7.17
CA SER A 13 1.39 -20.43 -8.16
C SER A 13 1.74 -18.98 -7.81
N VAL A 14 2.78 -18.78 -7.01
CA VAL A 14 3.20 -17.45 -6.57
C VAL A 14 4.05 -16.76 -7.65
N GLY A 15 3.44 -15.84 -8.40
CA GLY A 15 4.15 -14.90 -9.27
C GLY A 15 4.54 -13.64 -8.49
N ALA A 16 5.82 -13.24 -8.51
CA ALA A 16 6.27 -11.98 -7.93
C ALA A 16 6.06 -10.81 -8.92
N ARG A 17 5.44 -9.72 -8.46
CA ARG A 17 5.17 -8.50 -9.25
C ARG A 17 6.00 -7.30 -8.77
N LYS A 18 5.93 -6.21 -9.54
CA LYS A 18 6.44 -4.87 -9.15
C LYS A 18 5.91 -4.52 -7.74
N GLY A 19 6.79 -4.03 -6.86
CA GLY A 19 6.44 -3.73 -5.47
C GLY A 19 6.66 -4.87 -4.46
N ASN A 20 7.30 -5.98 -4.86
CA ASN A 20 7.46 -7.20 -4.04
C ASN A 20 6.10 -7.78 -3.59
N LEU A 21 5.13 -7.74 -4.50
CA LEU A 21 3.80 -8.30 -4.31
C LEU A 21 3.76 -9.73 -4.84
N TYR A 22 3.05 -10.59 -4.13
CA TYR A 22 2.85 -11.99 -4.44
C TYR A 22 1.40 -12.22 -4.80
N ASP A 23 1.15 -12.91 -5.92
CA ASP A 23 -0.20 -13.32 -6.28
C ASP A 23 -0.72 -14.37 -5.30
N LEU A 24 -1.96 -14.18 -4.85
CA LEU A 24 -2.64 -15.04 -3.88
C LEU A 24 -3.93 -15.57 -4.51
N THR A 25 -4.11 -16.88 -4.47
CA THR A 25 -5.39 -17.52 -4.79
C THR A 25 -5.84 -18.31 -3.57
N LEU A 26 -7.06 -18.02 -3.11
CA LEU A 26 -7.72 -18.68 -1.99
C LEU A 26 -8.88 -19.51 -2.53
N THR A 27 -8.98 -20.78 -2.14
CA THR A 27 -10.05 -21.67 -2.57
C THR A 27 -10.73 -22.33 -1.37
N TYR A 28 -12.08 -22.32 -1.37
CA TYR A 28 -12.88 -23.01 -0.36
C TYR A 28 -14.10 -23.68 -1.02
N GLY A 29 -14.11 -25.02 -1.04
CA GLY A 29 -15.12 -25.78 -1.77
C GLY A 29 -15.02 -25.54 -3.28
N GLN A 30 -16.03 -24.90 -3.87
CA GLN A 30 -16.04 -24.47 -5.28
C GLN A 30 -15.76 -22.96 -5.44
N ASP A 31 -15.63 -22.22 -4.34
CA ASP A 31 -15.35 -20.79 -4.39
C ASP A 31 -13.86 -20.53 -4.56
N GLN A 32 -13.52 -19.54 -5.38
CA GLN A 32 -12.15 -19.15 -5.66
C GLN A 32 -12.03 -17.62 -5.72
N VAL A 33 -11.13 -17.07 -4.91
CA VAL A 33 -10.83 -15.64 -4.85
C VAL A 33 -9.36 -15.45 -5.20
N SER A 34 -9.08 -14.51 -6.11
CA SER A 34 -7.72 -14.10 -6.45
C SER A 34 -7.44 -12.69 -5.94
N SER A 35 -6.26 -12.49 -5.37
CA SER A 35 -5.79 -11.23 -4.80
C SER A 35 -4.25 -11.18 -4.87
N TYR A 36 -3.65 -10.25 -4.13
CA TYR A 36 -2.21 -10.14 -3.97
C TYR A 36 -1.88 -9.78 -2.51
N VAL A 37 -0.65 -10.09 -2.10
CA VAL A 37 -0.14 -9.71 -0.77
C VAL A 37 1.29 -9.19 -0.86
N GLY A 38 1.66 -8.28 0.03
CA GLY A 38 3.04 -7.84 0.24
C GLY A 38 3.47 -8.16 1.67
N LEU A 39 4.60 -8.82 1.84
CA LEU A 39 5.15 -9.14 3.16
C LEU A 39 6.10 -8.01 3.60
N ARG A 40 5.82 -7.41 4.76
CA ARG A 40 6.70 -6.41 5.38
C ARG A 40 6.66 -6.48 6.89
N GLU A 41 7.79 -6.17 7.51
CA GLU A 41 7.91 -5.90 8.94
C GLU A 41 8.00 -4.38 9.14
N ILE A 42 7.23 -3.85 10.09
CA ILE A 42 7.33 -2.47 10.57
C ILE A 42 7.73 -2.51 12.04
N ARG A 43 8.82 -1.83 12.40
CA ARG A 43 9.34 -1.81 13.76
C ARG A 43 9.78 -0.40 14.13
N LEU A 44 9.50 0.01 15.37
CA LEU A 44 10.12 1.20 15.96
C LEU A 44 11.30 0.76 16.83
N ASP A 45 12.47 1.35 16.60
CA ASP A 45 13.69 1.09 17.37
C ASP A 45 14.24 2.43 17.88
N GLY A 46 13.93 2.75 19.14
CA GLY A 46 14.12 4.10 19.67
C GLY A 46 13.34 5.14 18.86
N TYR A 47 14.05 6.00 18.13
CA TYR A 47 13.47 7.00 17.23
C TYR A 47 13.50 6.59 15.75
N GLN A 48 14.01 5.40 15.43
CA GLN A 48 14.11 4.93 14.06
C GLN A 48 12.84 4.17 13.67
N PHE A 49 12.18 4.63 12.61
CA PHE A 49 11.11 3.88 11.98
C PHE A 49 11.72 2.91 10.95
N LEU A 50 11.63 1.62 11.22
CA LEU A 50 12.24 0.57 10.40
C LEU A 50 11.18 -0.14 9.55
N ILE A 51 11.50 -0.33 8.27
CA ILE A 51 10.75 -1.21 7.36
C ILE A 51 11.72 -2.28 6.89
N ASN A 52 11.40 -3.55 7.16
CA ASN A 52 12.27 -4.70 6.87
C ASN A 52 13.71 -4.49 7.39
N GLY A 53 13.83 -4.02 8.63
CA GLY A 53 15.11 -3.75 9.30
C GLY A 53 15.88 -2.51 8.81
N ARG A 54 15.38 -1.76 7.82
CA ARG A 54 16.02 -0.56 7.30
C ARG A 54 15.34 0.70 7.82
N SER A 55 16.11 1.67 8.31
CA SER A 55 15.57 2.96 8.75
C SER A 55 15.02 3.75 7.56
N VAL A 56 13.75 4.13 7.65
CA VAL A 56 13.03 4.91 6.63
C VAL A 56 12.52 6.19 7.27
N PHE A 57 12.98 7.33 6.74
CA PHE A 57 12.39 8.62 7.09
C PHE A 57 11.07 8.79 6.35
N GLN A 58 9.98 9.01 7.10
CA GLN A 58 8.64 9.17 6.55
C GLN A 58 8.46 10.61 6.04
N ARG A 59 8.83 10.84 4.78
CA ARG A 59 8.59 12.12 4.10
C ARG A 59 7.21 12.05 3.45
N LEU A 60 6.18 12.29 4.26
CA LEU A 60 4.78 12.17 3.86
C LEU A 60 4.18 13.52 3.45
N VAL A 61 3.30 13.51 2.46
CA VAL A 61 2.39 14.62 2.15
C VAL A 61 1.04 14.41 2.84
N LEU A 62 0.36 15.48 3.23
CA LEU A 62 -1.03 15.39 3.68
C LEU A 62 -1.94 15.33 2.45
N ASP A 63 -2.57 14.19 2.20
CA ASP A 63 -3.46 13.97 1.06
C ASP A 63 -4.92 14.06 1.51
N GLN A 64 -5.64 15.03 0.96
CA GLN A 64 -7.07 15.21 1.22
C GLN A 64 -7.96 14.46 0.23
N GLY A 65 -7.39 13.98 -0.89
CA GLY A 65 -8.10 13.34 -2.00
C GLY A 65 -9.16 14.25 -2.61
N PHE A 66 -8.80 15.53 -2.84
CA PHE A 66 -9.71 16.53 -3.39
C PHE A 66 -9.61 16.63 -4.91
N TYR A 67 -10.74 16.47 -5.60
CA TYR A 67 -10.85 16.58 -7.06
C TYR A 67 -11.79 17.73 -7.45
N PRO A 68 -11.46 18.55 -8.47
CA PRO A 68 -12.25 19.74 -8.81
C PRO A 68 -13.74 19.48 -9.05
N ASP A 69 -14.06 18.43 -9.81
CA ASP A 69 -15.46 18.13 -10.19
C ASP A 69 -16.14 17.14 -9.23
N GLY A 70 -15.38 16.14 -8.78
CA GLY A 70 -15.90 15.04 -7.95
C GLY A 70 -15.80 15.27 -6.45
N ILE A 71 -15.16 16.36 -6.02
CA ILE A 71 -14.80 16.71 -4.63
C ILE A 71 -13.97 15.63 -3.96
N TYR A 72 -14.54 14.45 -3.67
CA TYR A 72 -13.85 13.32 -3.06
C TYR A 72 -13.73 12.10 -3.97
N THR A 73 -14.40 12.12 -5.12
CA THR A 73 -14.35 11.05 -6.13
C THR A 73 -13.39 11.44 -7.23
N ALA A 74 -12.38 10.61 -7.48
CA ALA A 74 -11.49 10.80 -8.61
C ALA A 74 -12.27 10.67 -9.93
N PRO A 75 -12.00 11.51 -10.95
CA PRO A 75 -12.66 11.38 -12.26
C PRO A 75 -12.37 10.03 -12.93
N THR A 76 -11.15 9.52 -12.79
CA THR A 76 -10.73 8.22 -13.32
C THR A 76 -9.79 7.49 -12.36
N ALA A 77 -9.67 6.17 -12.54
CA ALA A 77 -8.68 5.36 -11.83
C ALA A 77 -7.23 5.84 -12.03
N ASN A 78 -6.91 6.38 -13.21
CA ASN A 78 -5.57 6.88 -13.52
C ASN A 78 -5.25 8.18 -12.78
N ASP A 79 -6.26 8.95 -12.35
CA ASP A 79 -6.04 10.15 -11.55
C ASP A 79 -5.55 9.79 -10.14
N LEU A 80 -6.06 8.70 -9.56
CA LEU A 80 -5.56 8.16 -8.29
C LEU A 80 -4.07 7.78 -8.38
N GLU A 81 -3.70 7.04 -9.44
CA GLU A 81 -2.30 6.68 -9.69
C GLU A 81 -1.42 7.92 -9.94
N ARG A 82 -1.96 8.91 -10.68
CA ARG A 82 -1.27 10.15 -10.99
C ARG A 82 -0.91 10.94 -9.73
N ASP A 83 -1.78 11.01 -8.74
CA ASP A 83 -1.51 11.72 -7.48
C ASP A 83 -0.31 11.10 -6.73
N ILE A 84 -0.21 9.77 -6.73
CA ILE A 84 0.94 9.03 -6.17
C ILE A 84 2.22 9.35 -6.95
N LEU A 85 2.17 9.28 -8.27
CA LEU A 85 3.33 9.55 -9.13
C LEU A 85 3.80 11.00 -9.02
N LEU A 86 2.89 11.97 -8.88
CA LEU A 86 3.22 13.37 -8.67
C LEU A 86 3.88 13.58 -7.31
N SER A 87 3.36 12.95 -6.25
CA SER A 87 3.94 13.02 -4.92
C SER A 87 5.36 12.43 -4.87
N GLN A 88 5.57 11.29 -5.53
CA GLN A 88 6.89 10.70 -5.69
C GLN A 88 7.85 11.61 -6.48
N LYS A 89 7.39 12.22 -7.58
CA LYS A 89 8.18 13.21 -8.35
C LYS A 89 8.54 14.44 -7.53
N ALA A 90 7.71 14.84 -6.57
CA ALA A 90 7.99 15.91 -5.61
C ALA A 90 8.90 15.46 -4.44
N GLY A 91 9.32 14.20 -4.42
CA GLY A 91 10.25 13.63 -3.45
C GLY A 91 9.61 13.10 -2.17
N PHE A 92 8.29 12.92 -2.13
CA PHE A 92 7.60 12.24 -1.04
C PHE A 92 7.64 10.72 -1.23
N ASN A 93 7.75 9.98 -0.14
CA ASN A 93 7.72 8.51 -0.16
C ASN A 93 6.41 7.93 0.39
N GLY A 94 5.43 8.79 0.68
CA GLY A 94 4.11 8.39 1.09
C GLY A 94 3.18 9.56 1.35
N ALA A 95 1.96 9.23 1.75
CA ALA A 95 0.94 10.18 2.16
C ALA A 95 0.32 9.81 3.50
N ARG A 96 -0.02 10.84 4.27
CA ARG A 96 -0.97 10.77 5.37
C ARG A 96 -2.34 11.11 4.81
N LEU A 97 -3.21 10.12 4.81
CA LEU A 97 -4.55 10.18 4.22
C LEU A 97 -5.50 10.84 5.22
N HIS A 98 -5.90 12.07 4.93
CA HIS A 98 -6.51 12.96 5.92
C HIS A 98 -7.92 12.50 6.32
N GLU A 99 -8.04 11.97 7.54
CA GLU A 99 -9.30 11.76 8.26
C GLU A 99 -10.46 11.14 7.43
N ARG A 100 -10.17 10.19 6.55
CA ARG A 100 -11.18 9.49 5.75
C ARG A 100 -10.68 8.13 5.27
N VAL A 101 -11.61 7.22 5.03
CA VAL A 101 -11.31 5.97 4.32
C VAL A 101 -11.16 6.29 2.84
N PHE A 102 -9.97 6.07 2.30
CA PHE A 102 -9.69 6.24 0.88
C PHE A 102 -10.14 5.02 0.07
N GLU A 103 -10.32 5.24 -1.23
CA GLU A 103 -10.76 4.21 -2.16
C GLU A 103 -9.76 3.04 -2.21
N PRO A 104 -10.22 1.76 -2.19
CA PRO A 104 -9.33 0.60 -2.28
C PRO A 104 -8.39 0.63 -3.49
N LEU A 105 -8.83 1.24 -4.60
CA LEU A 105 -8.02 1.36 -5.81
C LEU A 105 -6.82 2.30 -5.65
N TYR A 106 -6.93 3.34 -4.82
CA TYR A 106 -5.78 4.17 -4.45
C TYR A 106 -4.75 3.37 -3.66
N LEU A 107 -5.21 2.58 -2.68
CA LEU A 107 -4.32 1.71 -1.87
C LEU A 107 -3.63 0.65 -2.74
N TYR A 108 -4.32 0.12 -3.75
CA TYR A 108 -3.73 -0.76 -4.75
C TYR A 108 -2.58 -0.10 -5.52
N TYR A 109 -2.75 1.13 -6.00
CA TYR A 109 -1.67 1.86 -6.65
C TYR A 109 -0.52 2.19 -5.69
N CYS A 110 -0.81 2.46 -4.41
CA CYS A 110 0.25 2.63 -3.41
C CYS A 110 1.12 1.38 -3.29
N ASP A 111 0.50 0.19 -3.24
CA ASP A 111 1.21 -1.08 -3.19
C ASP A 111 2.07 -1.30 -4.46
N LEU A 112 1.52 -1.04 -5.65
CA LEU A 112 2.24 -1.21 -6.92
C LEU A 112 3.47 -0.31 -7.06
N HIS A 113 3.43 0.91 -6.51
CA HIS A 113 4.49 1.91 -6.63
C HIS A 113 5.40 2.01 -5.39
N GLY A 114 5.15 1.20 -4.37
CA GLY A 114 5.92 1.23 -3.12
C GLY A 114 5.77 2.57 -2.37
N TYR A 115 4.55 3.10 -2.32
CA TYR A 115 4.20 4.36 -1.68
C TYR A 115 3.57 4.10 -0.30
N LEU A 116 4.09 4.75 0.75
CA LEU A 116 3.58 4.55 2.10
C LEU A 116 2.22 5.25 2.27
N ALA A 117 1.20 4.52 2.70
CA ALA A 117 -0.09 5.09 3.03
C ALA A 117 -0.32 5.02 4.54
N TRP A 118 -0.38 6.17 5.21
CA TRP A 118 -0.90 6.27 6.57
C TRP A 118 -2.40 6.51 6.47
N GLY A 119 -3.18 5.46 6.69
CA GLY A 119 -4.64 5.53 6.75
C GLY A 119 -5.13 6.15 8.05
N GLU A 120 -6.07 7.08 7.95
CA GLU A 120 -6.80 7.62 9.09
C GLU A 120 -8.29 7.40 8.91
N ILE A 121 -9.02 7.37 10.02
CA ILE A 121 -10.47 7.34 10.00
C ILE A 121 -10.98 8.36 11.01
N LYS A 122 -12.02 9.11 10.66
CA LYS A 122 -12.72 9.93 11.65
C LYS A 122 -13.43 9.00 12.63
N TRP A 123 -13.07 9.14 13.89
CA TRP A 123 -13.90 8.62 14.96
C TRP A 123 -15.05 9.61 15.16
N ILE A 124 -16.28 9.15 14.97
CA ILE A 124 -17.45 9.85 15.47
C ILE A 124 -17.45 9.63 16.99
N ALA A 125 -17.24 10.71 17.74
CA ALA A 125 -17.43 10.75 19.19
C ALA A 125 -18.91 11.00 19.52
#